data_AF-A0A1I6DK57-F1
#
_entry.id   AF-A0A1I6DK57-F1
#
_cell.length_a   1.000
_cell.length_b   1.000
_cell.length_c   1.000
_cell.angle_alpha   90.00
_cell.angle_beta   90.00
_cell.angle_gamma   90.00
#
_symmetry.space_group_name_H-M   'P 1'
#
loop_
_entity.id
_entity.type
_entity.pdbx_description
1 polymer ?
#
loop_
_entity_poly.entity_id
_entity_poly.type
_entity_poly.pdbx_seq_one_letter_code
_entity_poly.pdbx_strand_id
1 'polypeptide(L)'
;MASIIKKKKKNQFYYYIVESQRVNGKPRIVWQKYLGKVEDIARAMSNPEQLTPPKHAKVFEFGAVAALLTVAEQLKIVETIDNHIPKREQGISVGEYMLIAA
;
A
#
# COMPACT_ATOMS: atom_id res chain seq x y z
N MET A 1 -10.58 16.82 -1.40
CA MET A 1 -10.73 16.30 -2.77
C MET A 1 -9.38 16.36 -3.45
N ALA A 2 -8.99 15.29 -4.13
CA ALA A 2 -7.75 15.25 -4.89
C ALA A 2 -7.85 16.10 -6.16
N SER A 3 -6.82 16.89 -6.46
CA SER A 3 -6.72 17.67 -7.69
C SER A 3 -5.32 17.58 -8.29
N ILE A 4 -5.20 17.87 -9.58
CA ILE A 4 -3.90 17.91 -10.26
C ILE A 4 -3.43 19.36 -10.35
N ILE A 5 -2.19 19.63 -9.94
CA ILE A 5 -1.56 20.95 -10.06
C ILE A 5 -0.25 20.89 -10.83
N LYS A 6 0.05 21.99 -11.53
CA LYS A 6 1.29 22.24 -12.26
C LYS A 6 2.25 23.06 -11.41
N LYS A 7 3.53 22.64 -11.34
CA LYS A 7 4.61 23.38 -10.67
C LYS A 7 5.77 23.60 -11.64
N LYS A 8 6.33 24.81 -11.68
CA LYS A 8 7.55 25.13 -12.44
C LYS A 8 8.76 24.98 -11.53
N LYS A 9 9.77 24.19 -11.93
CA LYS A 9 11.04 24.03 -11.20
C LYS A 9 12.19 23.94 -12.20
N LYS A 10 13.23 24.77 -12.04
CA LYS A 10 14.43 24.81 -12.92
C LYS A 10 14.06 24.76 -14.42
N ASN A 11 13.15 25.64 -14.83
CA ASN A 11 12.64 25.78 -16.20
C ASN A 11 11.83 24.60 -16.77
N GLN A 12 11.46 23.63 -15.93
CA GLN A 12 10.66 22.46 -16.31
C GLN A 12 9.32 22.46 -15.59
N PHE A 13 8.29 21.90 -16.22
CA PHE A 13 6.95 21.78 -15.64
C PHE A 13 6.69 20.36 -15.14
N TYR A 14 6.16 20.31 -13.93
CA TYR A 14 5.92 19.07 -13.19
C TYR A 14 4.50 19.03 -12.69
N TYR A 15 3.89 17.85 -12.74
CA TYR A 15 2.53 17.65 -12.30
C TYR A 15 2.49 16.86 -10.99
N TYR A 16 1.53 17.20 -10.14
CA TYR A 16 1.32 16.59 -8.83
C TYR A 16 -0.17 16.36 -8.61
N ILE A 17 -0.52 15.22 -8.00
CA ILE A 17 -1.83 15.07 -7.34
C ILE A 17 -1.68 15.69 -5.95
N VAL A 18 -2.63 16.50 -5.53
CA VAL A 18 -2.65 17.13 -4.20
C VAL A 18 -4.00 16.96 -3.55
N GLU A 19 -3.99 16.83 -2.23
CA GLU A 19 -5.19 16.97 -1.42
C GLU A 19 -5.08 18.21 -0.56
N SER A 20 -6.12 19.03 -0.61
CA SER A 20 -6.20 20.26 0.17
C SER A 20 -7.27 20.16 1.25
N GLN A 21 -6.96 20.68 2.43
CA GLN A 21 -7.86 20.80 3.58
C GLN A 21 -7.65 22.16 4.27
N ARG A 22 -8.57 22.54 5.16
CA ARG A 22 -8.39 23.74 6.00
C ARG A 22 -7.66 23.34 7.28
N VAL A 23 -6.47 23.91 7.49
CA VAL A 23 -5.70 23.76 8.73
C VAL A 23 -5.71 25.11 9.42
N ASN A 24 -6.23 25.18 10.65
CA ASN A 24 -6.41 26.43 11.40
C ASN A 24 -7.15 27.52 10.58
N GLY A 25 -8.21 27.11 9.88
CA GLY A 25 -9.00 28.01 9.05
C GLY A 25 -8.32 28.49 7.75
N LYS A 26 -7.14 27.96 7.38
CA LYS A 26 -6.47 28.33 6.12
C LYS A 26 -6.37 27.12 5.18
N PRO A 27 -6.67 27.25 3.88
CA PRO A 27 -6.49 26.15 2.93
C PRO A 27 -5.01 25.80 2.80
N ARG A 28 -4.67 24.52 2.98
CA ARG A 28 -3.32 23.97 2.91
C ARG A 28 -3.34 22.66 2.13
N ILE A 29 -2.29 22.39 1.38
CA ILE A 29 -2.03 21.07 0.80
C ILE A 29 -1.52 20.17 1.92
N VAL A 30 -2.29 19.14 2.28
CA VAL A 30 -1.95 18.20 3.36
C VAL A 30 -1.26 16.94 2.82
N TRP A 31 -1.45 16.63 1.54
CA TRP A 31 -0.79 15.52 0.87
C TRP A 31 -0.49 15.87 -0.59
N GLN A 32 0.61 15.36 -1.12
CA GLN A 32 0.96 15.49 -2.52
C GLN A 32 1.73 14.28 -3.04
N LYS A 33 1.47 13.88 -4.28
CA LYS A 33 2.22 12.84 -5.01
C LYS A 33 2.71 13.38 -6.34
N TYR A 34 4.00 13.21 -6.60
CA TYR A 34 4.63 13.60 -7.86
C TYR A 34 4.21 12.66 -8.99
N LEU A 35 3.77 13.22 -10.11
CA LEU A 35 3.36 12.46 -11.30
C LEU A 35 4.45 12.37 -12.37
N GLY A 36 5.31 13.37 -12.47
CA GLY A 36 6.29 13.44 -13.56
C GLY A 36 6.31 14.79 -14.26
N LYS A 37 7.13 14.87 -15.30
CA LYS A 37 7.08 15.95 -16.28
C LYS A 37 5.93 15.73 -17.25
N VAL A 38 5.43 16.81 -17.84
CA VAL A 38 4.32 16.71 -18.80
C VAL A 38 4.70 15.92 -20.04
N GLU A 39 5.95 16.04 -20.49
CA GLU A 39 6.46 15.34 -21.66
C GLU A 39 6.55 13.82 -21.43
N ASP A 40 6.96 13.42 -20.22
CA ASP A 40 7.04 12.01 -19.84
C ASP A 40 5.64 11.39 -19.69
N ILE A 41 4.70 12.13 -19.10
CA ILE A 41 3.30 11.72 -18.98
C ILE A 41 2.67 11.58 -20.38
N ALA A 42 2.85 12.57 -21.25
CA ALA A 42 2.34 12.52 -22.62
C ALA A 42 2.93 11.35 -23.41
N ARG A 43 4.25 11.12 -23.30
CA ARG A 43 4.92 9.98 -23.95
C ARG A 43 4.34 8.65 -23.47
N ALA A 44 4.14 8.50 -22.17
CA ALA A 44 3.58 7.28 -21.58
C ALA A 44 2.15 7.00 -22.05
N MET A 45 1.33 8.05 -22.23
CA MET A 45 -0.06 7.92 -22.66
C MET A 45 -0.21 7.69 -24.17
N SER A 46 0.64 8.33 -24.98
CA SER A 46 0.55 8.23 -26.45
C SER A 46 1.23 6.99 -27.01
N ASN A 47 2.35 6.55 -26.40
CA ASN A 47 3.16 5.44 -26.89
C ASN A 47 3.41 4.41 -25.77
N PRO A 48 2.38 3.72 -25.28
CA PRO A 48 2.53 2.77 -24.18
C PRO A 48 3.50 1.63 -24.52
N GLU A 49 3.63 1.25 -25.79
CA GLU A 49 4.57 0.22 -26.25
C GLU A 49 6.05 0.64 -26.17
N GLN A 50 6.33 1.94 -26.07
CA GLN A 50 7.68 2.47 -25.87
C GLN A 50 8.08 2.55 -24.39
N LEU A 51 7.14 2.27 -23.48
CA LEU A 51 7.46 2.18 -22.06
C LEU A 51 8.27 0.91 -21.81
N THR A 52 9.37 1.05 -21.07
CA THR A 52 10.14 -0.10 -20.62
C THR A 52 9.22 -1.02 -19.82
N PRO A 53 8.96 -2.26 -20.28
CA PRO A 53 8.13 -3.18 -19.53
C PRO A 53 8.79 -3.49 -18.18
N PRO A 54 8.01 -3.76 -17.13
CA PRO A 54 8.57 -4.18 -15.85
C PRO A 54 9.42 -5.43 -16.10
N LYS A 55 10.68 -5.39 -15.67
CA LYS A 55 11.62 -6.52 -15.85
C LYS A 55 11.21 -7.77 -15.05
N HIS A 56 10.46 -7.56 -13.97
CA HIS A 56 10.03 -8.60 -13.06
C HIS A 56 8.64 -8.25 -12.52
N ALA A 57 7.82 -9.27 -12.30
CA ALA A 57 6.62 -9.19 -11.48
C ALA A 57 6.78 -10.17 -10.32
N LYS A 58 6.39 -9.74 -9.11
CA LYS A 58 6.19 -10.69 -8.01
C LYS A 58 4.75 -11.13 -8.05
N VAL A 59 4.55 -12.41 -8.35
CA VAL A 59 3.23 -13.04 -8.27
C VAL A 59 3.12 -13.62 -6.86
N PHE A 60 2.05 -13.27 -6.16
CA PHE A 60 1.76 -13.80 -4.84
C PHE A 60 0.40 -14.50 -4.88
N GLU A 61 0.32 -15.67 -4.27
CA GLU A 61 -0.95 -16.40 -4.10
C GLU A 61 -1.68 -15.85 -2.87
N PHE A 62 -2.51 -14.83 -3.08
CA PHE A 62 -3.33 -14.27 -2.01
C PHE A 62 -4.45 -15.23 -1.57
N GLY A 63 -5.07 -15.92 -2.53
CA GLY A 63 -6.23 -16.77 -2.27
C GLY A 63 -5.92 -17.95 -1.36
N ALA A 64 -4.77 -18.61 -1.56
CA ALA A 64 -4.36 -19.75 -0.73
C ALA A 64 -4.12 -19.34 0.72
N VAL A 65 -3.35 -18.26 0.95
CA VAL A 65 -3.08 -17.73 2.29
C VAL A 65 -4.37 -17.28 2.98
N ALA A 66 -5.24 -16.56 2.28
CA ALA A 66 -6.52 -16.13 2.82
C ALA A 66 -7.42 -17.32 3.21
N ALA A 67 -7.49 -18.36 2.37
CA ALA A 67 -8.28 -19.56 2.66
C ALA A 67 -7.74 -20.31 3.89
N LEU A 68 -6.42 -20.47 4.00
CA LEU A 68 -5.80 -21.10 5.18
C LEU A 68 -6.06 -20.31 6.46
N LEU A 69 -5.97 -18.98 6.40
CA LEU A 69 -6.29 -18.11 7.53
C LEU A 69 -7.76 -18.29 7.96
N THR A 70 -8.71 -18.28 7.00
CA THR A 70 -10.13 -18.51 7.29
C THR A 70 -10.38 -19.88 7.92
N VAL A 71 -9.71 -20.94 7.45
CA VAL A 71 -9.82 -22.28 8.05
C VAL A 71 -9.26 -22.28 9.47
N ALA A 72 -8.10 -21.64 9.70
CA ALA A 72 -7.49 -21.56 11.03
C ALA A 72 -8.37 -20.79 12.03
N GLU A 73 -9.06 -19.73 11.58
CA GLU A 73 -10.05 -18.98 12.37
C GLU A 73 -11.27 -19.85 12.70
N GLN A 74 -11.83 -20.56 11.71
CA GLN A 74 -12.97 -21.46 11.92
C GLN A 74 -12.66 -22.60 12.90
N LEU A 75 -11.45 -23.14 12.82
CA LEU A 75 -10.96 -24.18 13.72
C LEU A 75 -10.46 -23.61 15.06
N LYS A 76 -10.46 -22.28 15.23
CA LYS A 76 -10.03 -21.61 16.46
C LYS A 76 -8.64 -22.03 16.89
N ILE A 77 -7.71 -22.14 15.95
CA ILE A 77 -6.36 -22.67 16.19
C ILE A 77 -5.62 -21.84 17.24
N VAL A 78 -5.64 -20.51 17.09
CA VAL A 78 -4.97 -19.59 18.02
C VAL A 78 -5.54 -19.75 19.43
N GLU A 79 -6.86 -19.64 19.58
CA GLU A 79 -7.55 -19.79 20.86
C GLU A 79 -7.27 -21.15 21.52
N THR A 80 -7.31 -22.23 20.72
CA THR A 80 -7.04 -23.59 21.20
C THR A 80 -5.61 -23.72 21.73
N ILE A 81 -4.62 -23.18 21.01
CA ILE A 81 -3.22 -23.20 21.44
C ILE A 81 -3.04 -22.38 22.71
N ASP A 82 -3.55 -21.15 22.74
CA ASP A 82 -3.36 -20.23 23.86
C ASP A 82 -4.07 -20.72 25.14
N ASN A 83 -5.17 -21.46 25.02
CA ASN A 83 -5.83 -22.10 26.15
C ASN A 83 -4.98 -23.20 26.81
N HIS A 84 -4.06 -23.84 26.08
CA HIS A 84 -3.23 -24.93 26.59
C HIS A 84 -1.80 -24.51 26.89
N ILE A 85 -1.30 -23.46 26.24
CA ILE A 85 0.09 -23.00 26.35
C ILE A 85 0.11 -21.59 26.96
N PRO A 86 0.27 -21.47 28.29
CA PRO A 86 0.32 -20.18 28.94
C PRO A 86 1.59 -19.42 28.52
N LYS A 87 1.42 -18.13 28.23
CA LYS A 87 2.52 -17.21 27.93
C LYS A 87 2.40 -15.97 28.82
N ARG A 88 3.54 -15.38 29.18
CA ARG A 88 3.59 -14.04 29.81
C ARG A 88 3.03 -12.99 28.85
N GLU A 89 2.47 -11.91 29.38
CA GLU A 89 1.93 -10.78 28.58
C GLU A 89 3.06 -9.99 27.90
N GLN A 90 3.59 -10.54 26.80
CA GLN A 90 4.68 -9.95 26.03
C GLN A 90 4.55 -10.34 24.55
N GLY A 91 4.37 -9.34 23.69
CA GLY A 91 4.19 -9.54 22.24
C GLY A 91 2.92 -10.33 21.90
N ILE A 92 2.86 -10.87 20.68
CA ILE A 92 1.74 -11.70 20.19
C ILE A 92 1.71 -13.07 20.89
N SER A 93 0.56 -13.74 20.91
CA SER A 93 0.36 -15.01 21.61
C SER A 93 1.16 -16.18 21.00
N VAL A 94 1.21 -17.33 21.67
CA VAL A 94 1.89 -18.52 21.10
C VAL A 94 1.11 -18.99 19.87
N GLY A 95 -0.22 -18.99 19.95
CA GLY A 95 -1.09 -19.31 18.82
C GLY A 95 -0.85 -18.40 17.62
N GLU A 96 -0.71 -17.08 17.83
CA GLU A 96 -0.43 -16.13 16.75
C GLU A 96 0.95 -16.36 16.11
N TYR A 97 1.98 -16.66 16.91
CA TYR A 97 3.29 -17.03 16.37
C TYR A 97 3.22 -18.31 15.51
N MET A 98 2.49 -19.33 15.98
CA MET A 98 2.33 -20.58 15.23
C MET A 98 1.54 -20.38 13.94
N LEU A 99 0.49 -19.55 13.96
CA LEU A 99 -0.32 -19.24 12.77
C LEU A 99 0.50 -18.57 11.67
N ILE A 100 1.41 -17.67 12.03
CA ILE A 100 2.26 -16.94 11.06
C ILE A 100 3.39 -17.82 10.51
N ALA A 101 3.86 -18.80 11.30
CA ALA A 101 5.01 -19.64 10.94
C ALA A 101 4.62 -20.86 10.07
N ALA A 102 3.35 -21.25 10.05
CA ALA A 102 2.83 -22.37 9.26
C ALA A 102 2.72 -22.02 7.76
#